data_AF-A0A497JYA4-F1
#
_entry.id   AF-A0A497JYA4-F1
#
_cell.length_a   1.000
_cell.length_b   1.000
_cell.length_c   1.000
_cell.angle_alpha   90.00
_cell.angle_beta   90.00
_cell.angle_gamma   90.00
#
_symmetry.space_group_name_H-M   'P 1'
#
loop_
_entity.id
_entity.type
_entity.pdbx_description
1 polymer ?
#
loop_
_entity_poly.entity_id
_entity_poly.type
_entity_poly.pdbx_seq_one_letter_code
_entity_poly.pdbx_strand_id
1 'polypeptide(L)'
;MIYIQEFDSFEEMMEAIERAREEADKRVKPWQRKIKVGDYFEKETPYGFKVYCEVLDEYDEPHLKNFRFCRCYSVACPDGELGDVHVSTAKRRITKEEFEEMKRRGWR
;
A
#
# COMPACT_ATOMS: atom_id res chain seq x y z
N MET A 1 2.41 -12.84 13.23
CA MET A 1 2.61 -12.29 14.60
C MET A 1 1.87 -10.97 14.64
N ILE A 2 0.80 -10.90 15.44
CA ILE A 2 0.05 -9.65 15.64
C ILE A 2 0.82 -8.86 16.69
N TYR A 3 1.19 -7.62 16.37
CA TYR A 3 1.80 -6.68 17.32
C TYR A 3 0.71 -5.72 17.79
N ILE A 4 0.46 -5.67 19.11
CA ILE A 4 -0.47 -4.74 19.73
C ILE A 4 0.36 -3.71 20.48
N GLN A 5 0.06 -2.43 20.27
CA GLN A 5 0.65 -1.31 20.99
C GLN A 5 -0.47 -0.52 21.66
N GLU A 6 -0.30 -0.22 22.94
CA GLU A 6 -1.20 0.60 23.75
C GLU A 6 -0.52 1.94 24.04
N PHE A 7 -1.33 2.99 24.27
CA PHE A 7 -0.86 4.35 24.52
C PHE A 7 -1.62 4.92 25.71
N ASP A 8 -0.94 5.69 26.55
CA ASP A 8 -1.55 6.31 27.73
C ASP A 8 -2.27 7.62 27.37
N SER A 9 -2.04 8.16 26.17
CA SER A 9 -2.67 9.39 25.69
C SER A 9 -2.85 9.44 24.17
N PHE A 10 -3.76 10.31 23.73
CA PHE A 10 -3.96 10.60 22.31
C PHE A 10 -2.70 11.23 21.66
N GLU A 11 -1.99 12.09 22.38
CA GLU A 11 -0.77 12.74 21.90
C GLU A 11 0.32 11.72 21.62
N GLU A 12 0.55 10.79 22.55
CA GLU A 12 1.52 9.70 22.37
C GLU A 12 1.18 8.81 21.17
N MET A 13 -0.10 8.50 20.98
CA MET A 13 -0.58 7.74 19.82
C MET A 13 -0.28 8.49 18.50
N MET A 14 -0.55 9.79 18.46
CA MET A 14 -0.30 10.60 17.26
C MET A 14 1.20 10.70 16.94
N GLU A 15 2.05 10.90 17.94
CA GLU A 15 3.51 10.87 17.76
C GLU A 15 3.99 9.50 17.25
N ALA A 16 3.42 8.41 17.75
CA ALA A 16 3.78 7.07 17.31
C ALA A 16 3.40 6.83 15.83
N ILE A 17 2.23 7.30 15.41
CA ILE A 17 1.80 7.27 13.99
C ILE A 17 2.78 8.08 13.13
N GLU A 18 3.17 9.28 13.58
CA GLU A 18 4.11 10.13 12.86
C GLU A 18 5.49 9.47 12.72
N ARG A 19 6.05 8.95 13.82
CA ARG A 19 7.31 8.19 13.81
C ARG A 19 7.23 6.99 12.87
N ALA A 20 6.14 6.22 12.90
CA ALA A 20 5.95 5.08 12.01
C ALA A 20 5.94 5.50 10.53
N ARG A 21 5.28 6.62 10.21
CA ARG A 21 5.25 7.19 8.87
C ARG A 21 6.65 7.65 8.42
N GLU A 22 7.37 8.38 9.26
CA GLU A 22 8.74 8.81 8.93
C GLU A 22 9.70 7.64 8.70
N GLU A 23 9.59 6.59 9.53
CA GLU A 23 10.37 5.37 9.36
C GLU A 23 9.98 4.61 8.09
N ALA A 24 8.72 4.67 7.67
CA ALA A 24 8.29 4.12 6.38
C ALA A 24 8.85 4.96 5.21
N ASP A 25 8.82 6.29 5.31
CA ASP A 25 9.35 7.22 4.30
C ASP A 25 10.84 6.99 4.03
N LYS A 26 11.64 6.79 5.08
CA LYS A 26 13.09 6.52 5.00
C LYS A 26 13.40 5.24 4.21
N ARG A 27 12.48 4.27 4.22
CA ARG A 27 12.62 2.97 3.54
C ARG A 27 12.16 2.99 2.08
N VAL A 28 11.57 4.10 1.61
CA VAL A 28 11.05 4.20 0.24
C VAL A 28 12.18 4.25 -0.78
N LYS A 29 12.18 3.27 -1.69
CA LYS A 29 13.14 3.17 -2.80
C LYS A 29 12.82 4.18 -3.91
N PRO A 30 13.82 4.62 -4.70
CA PRO A 30 13.61 5.58 -5.78
C PRO A 30 12.53 5.18 -6.80
N TRP A 31 12.37 3.87 -7.08
CA TRP A 31 11.35 3.39 -8.01
C TRP A 31 9.94 3.37 -7.40
N GLN A 32 9.82 3.18 -6.08
CA GLN A 32 8.53 3.21 -5.38
C GLN A 32 7.93 4.63 -5.41
N ARG A 33 8.78 5.66 -5.29
CA ARG A 33 8.37 7.08 -5.43
C ARG A 33 7.84 7.42 -6.82
N LYS A 34 8.19 6.63 -7.84
CA LYS A 34 7.77 6.84 -9.22
C LYS A 34 6.46 6.11 -9.57
N ILE A 35 5.86 5.41 -8.60
CA ILE A 35 4.51 4.85 -8.74
C ILE A 35 3.53 6.02 -8.75
N LYS A 36 2.72 6.11 -9.80
CA LYS A 36 1.81 7.23 -10.06
C LYS A 36 0.43 6.74 -10.49
N VAL A 37 -0.52 7.66 -10.66
CA VAL A 37 -1.87 7.33 -11.17
C VAL A 37 -1.81 6.47 -12.43
N GLY A 38 -2.62 5.40 -12.45
CA GLY A 38 -2.69 4.43 -13.53
C GLY A 38 -1.61 3.33 -13.50
N ASP A 39 -0.64 3.40 -12.57
CA ASP A 39 0.29 2.30 -12.35
C ASP A 39 -0.35 1.16 -11.55
N TYR A 40 0.21 -0.03 -11.74
CA TYR A 40 -0.15 -1.24 -11.00
C TYR A 40 1.07 -1.77 -10.23
N PHE A 41 0.83 -2.32 -9.05
CA PHE A 41 1.89 -2.96 -8.26
C PHE A 41 1.34 -4.11 -7.41
N GLU A 42 2.21 -5.01 -6.97
CA GLU A 42 1.86 -6.06 -6.02
C GLU A 42 2.51 -5.83 -4.65
N LYS A 43 1.81 -6.26 -3.60
CA LYS A 43 2.28 -6.31 -2.21
C LYS A 43 2.25 -7.76 -1.73
N GLU A 44 3.16 -8.08 -0.82
CA GLU A 44 3.11 -9.33 -0.06
C GLU A 44 2.28 -9.13 1.21
N THR A 45 1.58 -10.17 1.64
CA THR A 45 0.93 -10.22 2.95
C THR A 45 1.59 -11.30 3.81
N PRO A 46 1.57 -11.18 5.13
CA PRO A 46 2.01 -12.25 6.02
C PRO A 46 1.08 -13.49 5.98
N TYR A 47 -0.04 -13.41 5.28
CA TYR A 47 -1.07 -14.46 5.19
C TYR A 47 -0.88 -15.39 3.98
N GLY A 48 0.22 -15.25 3.24
CA GLY A 48 0.58 -16.15 2.14
C GLY A 48 -0.12 -15.85 0.81
N PHE A 49 -0.83 -14.74 0.69
CA PHE A 49 -1.38 -14.27 -0.59
C PHE A 49 -0.86 -12.88 -0.96
N LYS A 50 -0.96 -12.55 -2.25
CA LYS A 50 -0.57 -11.25 -2.80
C LYS A 50 -1.78 -10.31 -2.87
N VAL A 51 -1.50 -9.02 -2.75
CA VAL A 51 -2.47 -7.94 -3.01
C VAL A 51 -2.01 -7.19 -4.24
N TYR A 52 -2.92 -6.99 -5.20
CA TYR A 52 -2.68 -6.28 -6.46
C TYR A 52 -3.37 -4.92 -6.39
N CYS A 53 -2.61 -3.85 -6.55
CA CYS A 53 -3.08 -2.49 -6.36
C CYS A 53 -3.10 -1.75 -7.71
N GLU A 54 -4.22 -1.11 -8.01
CA GLU A 54 -4.35 -0.09 -9.04
C GLU A 54 -4.33 1.29 -8.37
N VAL A 55 -3.44 2.18 -8.83
CA VAL A 55 -3.35 3.55 -8.30
C VAL A 55 -4.39 4.44 -8.97
N LEU A 56 -5.27 5.00 -8.16
CA LEU A 56 -6.36 5.86 -8.59
C LEU A 56 -6.04 7.34 -8.41
N ASP A 57 -5.32 7.70 -7.35
CA ASP A 57 -4.99 9.10 -7.06
C ASP A 57 -3.66 9.28 -6.30
N GLU A 58 -3.17 10.53 -6.33
CA GLU A 58 -1.97 11.02 -5.64
C GLU A 58 -2.32 12.21 -4.73
N TYR A 59 -1.47 12.46 -3.73
CA TYR A 59 -1.67 13.50 -2.73
C TYR A 59 -0.61 14.59 -2.84
N ASP A 60 -1.03 15.84 -2.71
CA ASP A 60 -0.13 17.01 -2.64
C ASP A 60 0.24 17.36 -1.18
N GLU A 61 -0.52 16.85 -0.21
CA GLU A 61 -0.30 17.14 1.20
C GLU A 61 1.04 16.55 1.69
N PRO A 62 1.89 17.35 2.36
CA PRO A 62 3.22 16.88 2.80
C PRO A 62 3.17 15.64 3.70
N HIS A 63 2.13 15.51 4.51
CA HIS A 63 1.92 14.40 5.44
C HIS A 63 1.43 13.10 4.75
N LEU A 64 1.13 13.17 3.44
CA LEU A 64 0.70 12.06 2.57
C LEU A 64 1.67 11.79 1.39
N LYS A 65 2.82 12.46 1.31
CA LYS A 65 3.76 12.47 0.15
C LYS A 65 4.15 11.10 -0.46
N ASN A 66 4.02 10.00 0.27
CA ASN A 66 4.33 8.64 -0.17
C ASN A 66 3.13 7.68 -0.11
N PHE A 67 1.92 8.21 0.08
CA PHE A 67 0.67 7.48 -0.02
C PHE A 67 0.09 7.60 -1.42
N ARG A 68 -0.66 6.57 -1.82
CA ARG A 68 -1.42 6.50 -3.05
C ARG A 68 -2.81 6.02 -2.70
N PHE A 69 -3.83 6.68 -3.24
CA PHE A 69 -5.18 6.15 -3.15
C PHE A 69 -5.30 5.03 -4.18
N CYS A 70 -5.65 3.83 -3.73
CA CYS A 70 -5.63 2.63 -4.55
C CYS A 70 -6.94 1.87 -4.44
N ARG A 71 -7.25 1.09 -5.48
CA ARG A 71 -8.12 -0.08 -5.36
C ARG A 71 -7.27 -1.34 -5.29
N CYS A 72 -7.40 -2.09 -4.21
CA CYS A 72 -6.55 -3.22 -3.85
C CYS A 72 -7.34 -4.54 -3.92
N TYR A 73 -6.86 -5.48 -4.73
CA TYR A 73 -7.52 -6.75 -4.99
C TYR A 73 -6.70 -7.91 -4.44
N SER A 74 -7.38 -8.95 -3.97
CA SER A 74 -6.75 -10.19 -3.55
C SER A 74 -7.75 -11.34 -3.58
N VAL A 75 -7.27 -12.55 -3.28
CA VAL A 75 -8.16 -13.70 -3.08
C VAL A 75 -9.18 -13.50 -1.95
N ALA A 76 -8.86 -12.63 -0.98
CA ALA A 76 -9.73 -12.33 0.16
C ALA A 76 -10.73 -11.20 -0.13
N CYS A 77 -10.36 -10.26 -1.00
CA CYS A 77 -11.22 -9.15 -1.44
C CYS A 77 -11.25 -9.08 -2.99
N PRO A 78 -12.01 -9.97 -3.66
CA PRO A 78 -11.96 -10.09 -5.12
C PRO A 78 -12.54 -8.88 -5.87
N ASP A 79 -13.48 -8.16 -5.26
CA ASP A 79 -14.12 -6.97 -5.83
C ASP A 79 -13.29 -5.68 -5.64
N GLY A 80 -12.22 -5.78 -4.86
CA GLY A 80 -11.31 -4.69 -4.55
C GLY A 80 -11.75 -3.86 -3.36
N GLU A 81 -10.78 -3.44 -2.55
CA GLU A 81 -10.94 -2.53 -1.43
C GLU A 81 -10.30 -1.18 -1.76
N LEU A 82 -11.01 -0.09 -1.52
CA LEU A 82 -10.48 1.27 -1.67
C LEU A 82 -9.72 1.68 -0.42
N GLY A 83 -8.55 2.30 -0.58
CA GLY A 83 -7.83 2.85 0.55
C GLY A 83 -6.45 3.37 0.22
N ASP A 84 -5.84 3.97 1.24
CA ASP A 84 -4.51 4.56 1.16
C ASP A 84 -3.42 3.51 1.34
N VAL A 85 -2.48 3.52 0.40
CA VAL A 85 -1.35 2.61 0.42
C VAL A 85 -0.06 3.40 0.40
N HIS A 86 0.76 3.21 1.45
CA HIS A 86 2.11 3.73 1.46
C HIS A 86 2.99 2.95 0.47
N VAL A 87 3.68 3.65 -0.45
CA VAL A 87 4.44 3.03 -1.54
C VAL A 87 5.63 2.18 -1.07
N SER A 88 6.07 2.34 0.19
CA SER A 88 7.10 1.47 0.79
C SER A 88 6.66 -0.01 0.83
N THR A 89 5.35 -0.28 0.85
CA THR A 89 4.78 -1.62 0.88
C THR A 89 4.77 -2.32 -0.48
N ALA A 90 4.99 -1.58 -1.57
CA ALA A 90 5.04 -2.14 -2.91
C ALA A 90 6.25 -3.07 -3.06
N LYS A 91 6.01 -4.33 -3.42
CA LYS A 91 7.06 -5.33 -3.64
C LYS A 91 7.68 -5.19 -5.03
N ARG A 92 6.84 -5.06 -6.06
CA ARG A 92 7.24 -4.72 -7.43
C ARG A 92 6.11 -4.00 -8.16
N ARG A 93 6.46 -3.23 -9.18
CA ARG A 93 5.51 -2.80 -10.21
C ARG A 93 5.15 -3.97 -11.11
N ILE A 94 3.92 -3.95 -11.61
CA ILE A 94 3.41 -4.91 -12.59
C ILE A 94 2.78 -4.14 -13.74
N THR A 95 2.68 -4.75 -14.91
CA THR A 95 1.96 -4.14 -16.01
C THR A 95 0.44 -4.32 -15.85
N LYS A 96 -0.33 -3.56 -16.63
CA LYS A 96 -1.79 -3.74 -16.68
C LYS A 96 -2.15 -5.16 -17.16
N GLU A 97 -1.39 -5.72 -18.10
CA GLU A 97 -1.61 -7.06 -18.62
C GLU A 97 -1.39 -8.12 -17.54
N GLU A 98 -0.33 -7.97 -16.72
CA GLU A 98 -0.10 -8.85 -15.57
C GLU A 98 -1.24 -8.72 -14.55
N PHE A 99 -1.71 -7.50 -14.27
CA PHE A 99 -2.83 -7.26 -13.36
C PHE A 99 -4.12 -7.94 -13.85
N GLU A 100 -4.48 -7.76 -15.13
CA GLU A 100 -5.66 -8.37 -15.73
C GLU A 100 -5.54 -9.90 -15.82
N GLU A 101 -4.34 -10.43 -16.01
CA GLU A 101 -4.10 -11.88 -15.93
C GLU A 101 -4.35 -12.42 -14.52
N MET A 102 -3.85 -11.73 -13.50
CA MET A 102 -4.14 -12.10 -12.11
C MET A 102 -5.65 -12.02 -11.81
N LYS A 103 -6.35 -11.02 -12.34
CA LYS A 103 -7.81 -10.91 -12.24
C LYS A 103 -8.52 -12.10 -12.86
N ARG A 104 -8.15 -12.49 -14.09
CA ARG A 104 -8.72 -13.69 -14.77
C ARG A 104 -8.49 -14.97 -13.98
N ARG A 105 -7.36 -15.06 -13.29
CA ARG A 105 -7.00 -16.21 -12.43
C ARG A 105 -7.65 -16.17 -11.04
N GLY A 106 -8.52 -15.19 -10.77
CA GLY A 106 -9.15 -15.03 -9.46
C GLY A 106 -8.13 -14.65 -8.38
N TRP A 107 -7.12 -13.85 -8.76
CA TRP A 107 -6.08 -13.31 -7.89
C TRP A 107 -5.07 -14.35 -7.35
N ARG A 108 -4.87 -15.46 -8.07
CA ARG A 108 -3.96 -16.58 -7.72
C ARG A 108 -2.77 -16.75 -8.67
#